data_AF-A0A813SXE3-F1
#
_entry.id   AF-A0A813SXE3-F1
#
_cell.length_a   1.000
_cell.length_b   1.000
_cell.length_c   1.000
_cell.angle_alpha   90.00
_cell.angle_beta   90.00
_cell.angle_gamma   90.00
#
_symmetry.space_group_name_H-M   'P 1'
#
loop_
_entity.id
_entity.type
_entity.pdbx_description
1 polymer ?
#
loop_
_entity_poly.entity_id
_entity_poly.type
_entity_poly.pdbx_seq_one_letter_code
_entity_poly.pdbx_strand_id
1 'polypeptide(L)'
;MSSSLTYFNNETFLDGTGRGKLFRQVQYACQPNNTVPCAPMLTNSEEKTKKKRHHRKAEVVCVDVQLPLSAVIERNVPVFILCEQFPEKYISPTSLAVLHWSKYHGRNISFYLKDIGYFSTADRSDANRCREDFRYLKRLIYDIDDTRQLKQLNIEFDLNIGSAYLNPAEPSTSLDAMLWWISRHKATVVNKKGRFTFDFVGWRGTIRKIMSSLFNQETDWRIAVIRYRGAHFFHVVHTETELAIEFGQTPIEKRMCYWGHKFEDYLCSETPPLFPSPKKLFSLVNLATLGVHTLLYGSEIDACTKDSIIDDESDDLQTTLNSTNINSKLRKKRTFVEIKLVYAENMLELHTSTARKYAKWWSQCFLTGIDQILLGFRNDYGIVRQIHPLLIKDIETRARTWSSSSFLAFLSEFCAFVRKTITKDYFDDDQTAYLFYFSPKEKKIKWMSTKESTYQFLPQWFTSQDFSTSES
;
A
#
# COMPACT_ATOMS: atom_id res chain seq x y z
N MET A 1 22.11 41.78 -6.97
CA MET A 1 20.70 41.76 -6.53
C MET A 1 19.86 41.18 -7.66
N SER A 2 19.08 40.14 -7.34
CA SER A 2 17.90 39.67 -8.08
C SER A 2 18.02 39.48 -9.61
N SER A 3 18.35 38.26 -10.04
CA SER A 3 18.01 37.77 -11.39
C SER A 3 16.99 36.64 -11.28
N SER A 4 15.73 36.98 -11.50
CA SER A 4 14.60 36.08 -11.67
C SER A 4 14.73 35.32 -13.00
N LEU A 5 14.94 34.01 -12.94
CA LEU A 5 14.84 33.10 -14.07
C LEU A 5 13.46 32.41 -14.02
N THR A 6 12.58 32.86 -14.91
CA THR A 6 11.30 32.22 -15.23
C THR A 6 11.57 30.97 -16.07
N TYR A 7 11.29 29.79 -15.51
CA TYR A 7 11.16 28.56 -16.30
C TYR A 7 9.70 28.45 -16.79
N PHE A 8 9.51 28.70 -18.08
CA PHE A 8 8.30 28.33 -18.82
C PHE A 8 8.41 26.85 -19.20
N ASN A 9 7.57 25.98 -18.64
CA ASN A 9 7.34 24.65 -19.20
C ASN A 9 6.09 24.69 -20.08
N ASN A 10 6.31 24.95 -21.37
CA ASN A 10 5.40 24.50 -22.43
C ASN A 10 5.77 23.05 -22.76
N GLU A 11 5.09 22.08 -22.16
CA GLU A 11 5.06 20.72 -22.72
C GLU A 11 3.69 20.44 -23.33
N THR A 12 3.63 20.65 -24.63
CA THR A 12 2.66 20.06 -25.54
C THR A 12 2.72 18.54 -25.45
N PHE A 13 1.62 17.91 -25.05
CA PHE A 13 1.40 16.49 -25.25
C PHE A 13 1.33 16.20 -26.76
N LEU A 14 2.35 15.52 -27.29
CA LEU A 14 2.31 14.90 -28.61
C LEU A 14 1.65 13.52 -28.47
N ASP A 15 0.47 13.35 -29.06
CA ASP A 15 -0.01 12.00 -29.37
C ASP A 15 0.91 11.37 -30.43
N GLY A 16 1.14 10.07 -30.30
CA GLY A 16 2.00 9.29 -31.20
C GLY A 16 1.38 9.01 -32.57
N THR A 17 0.51 9.87 -33.10
CA THR A 17 -0.17 9.69 -34.40
C THR A 17 -0.08 10.90 -35.33
N GLY A 18 0.85 11.83 -35.14
CA GLY A 18 1.38 12.67 -36.24
C GLY A 18 0.38 13.33 -37.21
N ARG A 19 -0.85 13.66 -36.78
CA ARG A 19 -1.84 14.42 -37.56
C ARG A 19 -2.65 15.32 -36.64
N GLY A 20 -2.24 16.57 -36.52
CA GLY A 20 -2.98 17.60 -35.77
C GLY A 20 -4.36 17.87 -36.38
N LYS A 21 -5.40 17.80 -35.56
CA LYS A 21 -6.69 18.43 -35.84
C LYS A 21 -6.91 19.59 -34.87
N LEU A 22 -7.09 20.77 -35.45
CA LEU A 22 -7.37 22.04 -34.79
C LEU A 22 -8.75 21.97 -34.10
N PHE A 23 -8.82 22.10 -32.78
CA PHE A 23 -10.10 22.26 -32.08
C PHE A 23 -10.53 23.74 -32.11
N ARG A 24 -11.67 24.01 -32.77
CA ARG A 24 -12.36 25.30 -32.71
C ARG A 24 -12.95 25.50 -31.31
N GLN A 25 -12.58 26.61 -30.67
CA GLN A 25 -13.26 27.17 -29.50
C GLN A 25 -14.72 27.47 -29.83
N VAL A 26 -15.66 26.92 -29.06
CA VAL A 26 -17.05 27.39 -29.00
C VAL A 26 -17.23 28.04 -27.64
N GLN A 27 -17.36 29.36 -27.63
CA GLN A 27 -17.79 30.15 -26.47
C GLN A 27 -19.28 29.90 -26.23
N TYR A 28 -19.65 29.50 -25.02
CA TYR A 28 -21.03 29.61 -24.54
C TYR A 28 -21.13 30.82 -23.62
N ALA A 29 -21.90 31.82 -24.05
CA ALA A 29 -22.30 32.97 -23.25
C ALA A 29 -23.57 32.62 -22.44
N CYS A 30 -23.55 32.90 -21.14
CA CYS A 30 -24.72 32.84 -20.26
C CYS A 30 -25.69 34.00 -20.55
N GLN A 31 -27.00 33.72 -20.57
CA GLN A 31 -28.05 34.66 -20.19
C GLN A 31 -29.14 33.98 -19.34
N PRO A 32 -29.76 34.68 -18.37
CA PRO A 32 -30.69 34.10 -17.42
C PRO A 32 -32.18 34.36 -17.74
N ASN A 33 -33.04 33.52 -17.13
CA ASN A 33 -34.48 33.65 -16.86
C ASN A 33 -35.48 33.56 -18.03
N ASN A 34 -36.39 32.58 -17.96
CA ASN A 34 -37.84 32.83 -17.77
C ASN A 34 -38.69 31.56 -17.60
N THR A 35 -39.44 31.55 -16.48
CA THR A 35 -40.82 31.06 -16.22
C THR A 35 -41.44 29.85 -16.94
N VAL A 36 -41.95 28.93 -16.11
CA VAL A 36 -42.94 27.84 -16.35
C VAL A 36 -44.33 28.41 -16.74
N PRO A 37 -45.28 27.62 -17.30
CA PRO A 37 -46.23 26.87 -16.44
C PRO A 37 -46.67 25.47 -16.95
N CYS A 38 -47.42 24.79 -16.06
CA CYS A 38 -47.78 23.36 -15.94
C CYS A 38 -48.84 22.75 -16.90
N ALA A 39 -48.69 21.42 -17.11
CA ALA A 39 -49.68 20.30 -17.06
C ALA A 39 -50.81 20.15 -18.13
N PRO A 40 -51.58 19.03 -18.15
CA PRO A 40 -51.22 17.59 -18.18
C PRO A 40 -52.04 16.79 -19.25
N MET A 41 -51.68 15.53 -19.55
CA MET A 41 -52.61 14.57 -20.18
C MET A 41 -52.37 13.13 -19.67
N LEU A 42 -53.43 12.56 -19.08
CA LEU A 42 -53.60 11.18 -18.64
C LEU A 42 -53.85 10.25 -19.85
N THR A 43 -53.41 8.99 -19.77
CA THR A 43 -54.25 7.83 -20.12
C THR A 43 -53.72 6.55 -19.46
N ASN A 44 -54.65 5.83 -18.82
CA ASN A 44 -54.50 4.50 -18.25
C ASN A 44 -54.56 3.43 -19.33
N SER A 45 -53.80 2.34 -19.18
CA SER A 45 -54.29 0.99 -19.51
C SER A 45 -53.57 -0.06 -18.66
N GLU A 46 -54.37 -0.86 -17.97
CA GLU A 46 -53.97 -2.02 -17.15
C GLU A 46 -53.89 -3.28 -18.03
N GLU A 47 -52.87 -4.14 -17.84
CA GLU A 47 -53.08 -5.59 -18.01
C GLU A 47 -52.08 -6.49 -17.25
N LYS A 48 -52.61 -7.16 -16.23
CA LYS A 48 -52.44 -8.57 -15.78
C LYS A 48 -51.05 -9.23 -15.68
N THR A 49 -50.62 -9.30 -14.41
CA THR A 49 -49.89 -10.33 -13.65
C THR A 49 -49.50 -11.69 -14.31
N LYS A 50 -48.19 -12.00 -14.29
CA LYS A 50 -47.64 -13.36 -14.09
C LYS A 50 -46.50 -13.32 -13.06
N LYS A 51 -46.70 -14.00 -11.91
CA LYS A 51 -45.72 -14.13 -10.82
C LYS A 51 -44.51 -14.96 -11.25
N LYS A 52 -43.36 -14.32 -11.47
CA LYS A 52 -42.03 -14.95 -11.41
C LYS A 52 -41.36 -14.51 -10.11
N ARG A 53 -40.89 -15.48 -9.30
CA ARG A 53 -40.00 -15.22 -8.17
C ARG A 53 -38.70 -14.61 -8.72
N HIS A 54 -38.55 -13.29 -8.64
CA HIS A 54 -37.29 -12.60 -8.89
C HIS A 54 -36.48 -12.59 -7.60
N HIS A 55 -35.27 -13.14 -7.64
CA HIS A 55 -34.21 -12.70 -6.74
C HIS A 55 -34.02 -11.20 -6.97
N ARG A 56 -34.25 -10.39 -5.92
CA ARG A 56 -34.00 -8.94 -5.96
C ARG A 56 -32.53 -8.74 -6.36
N LYS A 57 -32.30 -8.26 -7.59
CA LYS A 57 -31.05 -7.59 -7.95
C LYS A 57 -31.00 -6.30 -7.12
N ALA A 58 -29.90 -6.06 -6.43
CA ALA A 58 -29.66 -4.76 -5.81
C ALA A 58 -29.52 -3.73 -6.94
N GLU A 59 -30.54 -2.91 -7.13
CA GLU A 59 -30.53 -1.79 -8.06
C GLU A 59 -30.09 -0.57 -7.25
N VAL A 60 -28.81 -0.19 -7.41
CA VAL A 60 -28.25 0.99 -6.74
C VAL A 60 -28.66 2.21 -7.55
N VAL A 61 -29.67 2.95 -7.06
CA VAL A 61 -30.11 4.21 -7.65
C VAL A 61 -29.26 5.34 -7.07
N CYS A 62 -28.44 5.97 -7.90
CA CYS A 62 -27.71 7.18 -7.56
C CYS A 62 -28.70 8.35 -7.38
N VAL A 63 -28.66 9.01 -6.23
CA VAL A 63 -29.42 10.24 -5.96
C VAL A 63 -28.47 11.43 -6.07
N ASP A 64 -28.83 12.43 -6.86
CA ASP A 64 -28.11 13.71 -6.92
C ASP A 64 -28.27 14.45 -5.59
N VAL A 65 -27.18 14.58 -4.83
CA VAL A 65 -27.13 15.35 -3.58
C VAL A 65 -26.43 16.68 -3.84
N GLN A 66 -27.12 17.79 -3.56
CA GLN A 66 -26.50 19.12 -3.58
C GLN A 66 -25.45 19.24 -2.46
N LEU A 67 -24.21 19.53 -2.85
CA LEU A 67 -23.05 19.58 -1.97
C LEU A 67 -22.99 20.90 -1.16
N PRO A 68 -22.78 20.88 0.17
CA PRO A 68 -22.46 22.08 0.94
C PRO A 68 -21.04 22.58 0.65
N LEU A 69 -20.86 23.89 0.75
CA LEU A 69 -19.62 24.63 0.46
C LEU A 69 -18.43 24.18 1.34
N SER A 70 -17.27 24.10 0.70
CA SER A 70 -15.99 23.65 1.26
C SER A 70 -15.57 24.46 2.50
N ALA A 71 -15.37 23.80 3.64
CA ALA A 71 -14.68 24.41 4.78
C ALA A 71 -13.18 24.49 4.47
N VAL A 72 -12.63 25.71 4.40
CA VAL A 72 -11.19 25.95 4.35
C VAL A 72 -10.63 25.68 5.74
N ILE A 73 -9.96 24.53 5.92
CA ILE A 73 -9.18 24.24 7.12
C ILE A 73 -7.76 24.73 6.86
N GLU A 74 -7.38 25.85 7.47
CA GLU A 74 -5.98 26.28 7.53
C GLU A 74 -5.18 25.22 8.28
N ARG A 75 -4.32 24.50 7.55
CA ARG A 75 -3.35 23.57 8.14
C ARG A 75 -2.08 24.33 8.45
N ASN A 76 -1.58 24.21 9.67
CA ASN A 76 -0.20 24.59 10.00
C ASN A 76 0.74 23.83 9.06
N VAL A 77 1.49 24.58 8.26
CA VAL A 77 2.56 24.03 7.41
C VAL A 77 3.62 23.46 8.34
N PRO A 78 3.96 22.16 8.26
CA PRO A 78 5.04 21.62 9.07
C PRO A 78 6.34 22.35 8.74
N VAL A 79 7.07 22.76 9.78
CA VAL A 79 8.41 23.34 9.64
C VAL A 79 9.33 22.24 9.12
N PHE A 80 9.76 22.36 7.87
CA PHE A 80 10.72 21.44 7.27
C PHE A 80 12.08 21.64 7.90
N ILE A 81 12.60 20.57 8.51
CA ILE A 81 14.04 20.47 8.72
C ILE A 81 14.61 20.01 7.37
N LEU A 82 15.38 20.88 6.72
CA LEU A 82 16.25 20.49 5.61
C LEU A 82 17.19 19.39 6.14
N CYS A 83 16.86 18.13 5.88
CA CYS A 83 17.94 17.16 5.74
C CYS A 83 18.65 17.58 4.47
N GLU A 84 19.89 18.02 4.59
CA GLU A 84 20.75 18.15 3.42
C GLU A 84 20.69 16.80 2.70
N GLN A 85 20.41 16.82 1.40
CA GLN A 85 20.67 15.68 0.52
C GLN A 85 22.02 15.09 0.90
N PHE A 86 22.20 13.76 0.80
CA PHE A 86 23.52 13.12 0.95
C PHE A 86 24.54 14.05 0.30
N PRO A 87 25.50 14.63 1.06
CA PRO A 87 26.29 15.73 0.55
C PRO A 87 26.84 15.33 -0.81
N GLU A 88 26.77 16.19 -1.85
CA GLU A 88 27.15 15.76 -3.20
C GLU A 88 28.57 15.17 -3.27
N LYS A 89 29.42 15.58 -2.31
CA LYS A 89 30.81 15.13 -2.13
C LYS A 89 30.96 13.96 -1.15
N TYR A 90 29.87 13.42 -0.62
CA TYR A 90 29.90 12.32 0.35
C TYR A 90 30.37 11.04 -0.32
N ILE A 91 31.39 10.43 0.26
CA ILE A 91 31.93 9.15 -0.16
C ILE A 91 31.52 8.11 0.88
N SER A 92 30.62 7.22 0.46
CA SER A 92 30.18 6.08 1.26
C SER A 92 31.37 5.16 1.56
N PRO A 93 31.59 4.74 2.82
CA PRO A 93 32.72 3.86 3.16
C PRO A 93 32.72 2.57 2.35
N THR A 94 31.53 2.00 2.17
CA THR A 94 31.25 0.89 1.26
C THR A 94 29.94 1.15 0.54
N SER A 95 29.67 0.43 -0.55
CA SER A 95 28.40 0.53 -1.27
C SER A 95 27.96 -0.82 -1.80
N LEU A 96 26.67 -0.98 -2.04
CA LEU A 96 26.09 -2.15 -2.70
C LEU A 96 25.64 -1.75 -4.11
N ALA A 97 26.19 -2.40 -5.13
CA ALA A 97 25.77 -2.20 -6.51
C ALA A 97 24.42 -2.89 -6.75
N VAL A 98 23.51 -2.19 -7.43
CA VAL A 98 22.23 -2.74 -7.90
C VAL A 98 22.38 -3.11 -9.36
N LEU A 99 22.75 -4.37 -9.61
CA LEU A 99 23.01 -4.84 -10.96
C LEU A 99 21.71 -5.08 -11.75
N HIS A 100 21.83 -5.28 -13.05
CA HIS A 100 20.71 -5.71 -13.88
C HIS A 100 20.14 -7.05 -13.37
N TRP A 101 18.81 -7.20 -13.37
CA TRP A 101 18.11 -8.35 -12.76
C TRP A 101 18.63 -9.72 -13.22
N SER A 102 19.09 -9.82 -14.48
CA SER A 102 19.64 -11.06 -15.04
C SER A 102 20.89 -11.57 -14.31
N LYS A 103 21.62 -10.70 -13.60
CA LYS A 103 22.77 -11.10 -12.76
C LYS A 103 22.36 -11.81 -11.46
N TYR A 104 21.10 -11.65 -11.06
CA TYR A 104 20.49 -12.29 -9.90
C TYR A 104 19.58 -13.46 -10.29
N HIS A 105 19.21 -13.55 -11.57
CA HIS A 105 18.36 -14.63 -12.07
C HIS A 105 19.00 -16.00 -11.86
N GLY A 106 18.18 -17.01 -11.54
CA GLY A 106 18.64 -18.39 -11.31
C GLY A 106 19.32 -18.63 -9.96
N ARG A 107 19.64 -17.58 -9.18
CA ARG A 107 20.12 -17.74 -7.80
C ARG A 107 18.98 -18.22 -6.92
N ASN A 108 19.11 -19.43 -6.41
CA ASN A 108 18.06 -20.07 -5.62
C ASN A 108 18.18 -19.67 -4.14
N ILE A 109 17.42 -18.66 -3.72
CA ILE A 109 17.27 -18.28 -2.32
C ILE A 109 15.95 -18.82 -1.81
N SER A 110 16.00 -19.66 -0.77
CA SER A 110 14.80 -20.17 -0.12
C SER A 110 14.00 -19.02 0.49
N PHE A 111 12.68 -19.09 0.35
CA PHE A 111 11.76 -18.17 1.01
C PHE A 111 10.62 -18.97 1.66
N TYR A 112 10.49 -18.88 2.98
CA TYR A 112 9.40 -19.49 3.72
C TYR A 112 8.67 -18.41 4.51
N LEU A 113 7.33 -18.40 4.42
CA LEU A 113 6.47 -17.41 5.05
C LEU A 113 5.54 -18.07 6.07
N LYS A 114 5.45 -17.45 7.26
CA LYS A 114 4.52 -17.81 8.32
C LYS A 114 3.82 -16.56 8.84
N ASP A 115 2.51 -16.66 9.06
CA ASP A 115 1.75 -15.65 9.79
C ASP A 115 1.84 -15.97 11.28
N ILE A 116 2.38 -15.04 12.06
CA ILE A 116 2.60 -15.24 13.51
C ILE A 116 1.67 -14.38 14.37
N GLY A 117 0.89 -13.50 13.74
CA GLY A 117 -0.10 -12.69 14.41
C GLY A 117 -0.79 -11.72 13.45
N TYR A 118 -1.60 -10.84 14.01
CA TYR A 118 -2.32 -9.80 13.31
C TYR A 118 -2.70 -8.68 14.28
N PHE A 119 -3.05 -7.51 13.74
CA PHE A 119 -3.67 -6.44 14.49
C PHE A 119 -4.43 -5.48 13.59
N SER A 120 -5.40 -4.80 14.18
CA SER A 120 -6.12 -3.66 13.62
C SER A 120 -5.56 -2.37 14.23
N THR A 121 -5.28 -1.35 13.42
CA THR A 121 -4.90 -0.02 13.89
C THR A 121 -5.61 1.08 13.13
N ALA A 122 -5.97 2.15 13.83
CA ALA A 122 -6.49 3.37 13.22
C ALA A 122 -5.39 4.44 12.99
N ASP A 123 -4.17 4.20 13.49
CA ASP A 123 -2.98 5.03 13.27
C ASP A 123 -1.71 4.24 13.61
N ARG A 124 -0.78 4.13 12.66
CA ARG A 124 0.49 3.41 12.87
C ARG A 124 1.43 4.09 13.87
N SER A 125 1.28 5.40 14.11
CA SER A 125 2.05 6.16 15.11
C SER A 125 1.45 6.16 16.51
N ASP A 126 0.28 5.54 16.72
CA ASP A 126 -0.35 5.51 18.03
C ASP A 126 -0.56 4.07 18.52
N ALA A 127 0.34 3.62 19.39
CA ALA A 127 0.28 2.31 20.03
C ALA A 127 -1.04 2.08 20.81
N ASN A 128 -1.70 3.14 21.30
CA ASN A 128 -2.97 3.01 22.04
C ASN A 128 -4.17 2.72 21.11
N ARG A 129 -4.00 2.92 19.81
CA ARG A 129 -5.04 2.69 18.79
C ARG A 129 -4.87 1.35 18.08
N CYS A 130 -4.04 0.47 18.62
CA CYS A 130 -3.83 -0.89 18.14
C CYS A 130 -4.69 -1.89 18.93
N ARG A 131 -5.26 -2.89 18.24
CA ARG A 131 -6.10 -3.96 18.80
C ARG A 131 -5.81 -5.29 18.09
N GLU A 132 -5.83 -6.39 18.81
CA GLU A 132 -5.56 -7.73 18.25
C GLU A 132 -6.86 -8.41 17.80
N ASP A 133 -7.48 -7.85 16.76
CA ASP A 133 -8.75 -8.33 16.22
C ASP A 133 -8.87 -8.00 14.73
N PHE A 134 -10.00 -8.42 14.15
CA PHE A 134 -10.34 -8.26 12.73
C PHE A 134 -11.22 -7.05 12.45
N ARG A 135 -11.38 -6.10 13.40
CA ARG A 135 -12.39 -5.03 13.30
C ARG A 135 -12.26 -4.13 12.06
N TYR A 136 -11.06 -4.06 11.49
CA TYR A 136 -10.76 -3.27 10.28
C TYR A 136 -10.46 -4.13 9.05
N LEU A 137 -10.60 -5.46 9.13
CA LEU A 137 -10.51 -6.32 7.96
C LEU A 137 -11.80 -6.20 7.15
N LYS A 138 -11.69 -5.68 5.93
CA LYS A 138 -12.83 -5.59 5.01
C LYS A 138 -13.13 -6.96 4.40
N ARG A 139 -14.40 -7.19 4.06
CA ARG A 139 -14.88 -8.40 3.39
C ARG A 139 -15.43 -8.03 2.01
N LEU A 140 -15.01 -8.74 0.97
CA LEU A 140 -15.59 -8.55 -0.35
C LEU A 140 -17.07 -8.96 -0.38
N ILE A 141 -17.90 -8.17 -1.05
CA ILE A 141 -19.31 -8.51 -1.29
C ILE A 141 -19.50 -9.38 -2.55
N TYR A 142 -18.48 -9.42 -3.40
CA TYR A 142 -18.43 -10.19 -4.64
C TYR A 142 -17.63 -11.50 -4.46
N ASP A 143 -18.11 -12.58 -5.07
CA ASP A 143 -17.33 -13.81 -5.19
C ASP A 143 -16.33 -13.66 -6.34
N ILE A 144 -15.04 -13.61 -5.99
CA ILE A 144 -13.97 -13.41 -6.97
C ILE A 144 -13.50 -14.70 -7.64
N ASP A 145 -13.89 -15.85 -7.12
CA ASP A 145 -13.60 -17.15 -7.71
C ASP A 145 -14.61 -17.49 -8.82
N ASP A 146 -15.85 -16.98 -8.75
CA ASP A 146 -16.82 -17.04 -9.85
C ASP A 146 -16.57 -15.98 -10.94
N THR A 147 -15.55 -16.24 -11.76
CA THR A 147 -15.20 -15.40 -12.91
C THR A 147 -16.33 -15.21 -13.93
N ARG A 148 -17.32 -16.12 -13.99
CA ARG A 148 -18.47 -15.99 -14.89
C ARG A 148 -19.44 -14.97 -14.33
N GLN A 149 -19.73 -15.04 -13.03
CA GLN A 149 -20.51 -14.02 -12.34
C GLN A 149 -19.87 -12.66 -12.49
N LEU A 150 -18.56 -12.53 -12.23
CA LEU A 150 -17.86 -11.24 -12.35
C LEU A 150 -18.00 -10.60 -13.75
N LYS A 151 -17.92 -11.41 -14.82
CA LYS A 151 -18.08 -10.92 -16.20
C LYS A 151 -19.52 -10.50 -16.54
N GLN A 152 -20.50 -11.00 -15.80
CA GLN A 152 -21.92 -10.68 -15.99
C GLN A 152 -22.39 -9.54 -15.07
N LEU A 153 -21.55 -9.09 -14.14
CA LEU A 153 -21.85 -7.94 -13.30
C LEU A 153 -21.97 -6.70 -14.20
N ASN A 154 -23.12 -6.02 -14.10
CA ASN A 154 -23.29 -4.71 -14.68
C ASN A 154 -22.90 -3.67 -13.62
N ILE A 155 -21.59 -3.37 -13.52
CA ILE A 155 -21.07 -2.36 -12.58
C ILE A 155 -20.83 -1.05 -13.30
N GLU A 156 -21.12 0.05 -12.61
CA GLU A 156 -20.71 1.39 -12.99
C GLU A 156 -20.32 2.15 -11.71
N PHE A 157 -19.10 1.89 -11.22
CA PHE A 157 -18.62 2.56 -10.01
C PHE A 157 -18.08 3.94 -10.37
N ASP A 158 -18.73 4.98 -9.88
CA ASP A 158 -18.22 6.35 -9.96
C ASP A 158 -17.29 6.65 -8.79
N LEU A 159 -15.99 6.72 -9.08
CA LEU A 159 -14.96 6.95 -8.09
C LEU A 159 -14.89 8.42 -7.65
N ASN A 160 -15.60 9.34 -8.30
CA ASN A 160 -15.62 10.75 -7.92
C ASN A 160 -16.54 11.05 -6.74
N ILE A 161 -17.48 10.15 -6.42
CA ILE A 161 -18.41 10.32 -5.30
C ILE A 161 -17.62 10.42 -3.99
N GLY A 162 -17.64 11.59 -3.36
CA GLY A 162 -16.92 11.89 -2.12
C GLY A 162 -15.54 12.52 -2.29
N SER A 163 -15.04 12.65 -3.53
CA SER A 163 -13.70 13.19 -3.81
C SER A 163 -13.50 14.65 -3.38
N ALA A 164 -14.59 15.42 -3.28
CA ALA A 164 -14.57 16.81 -2.79
C ALA A 164 -14.16 16.93 -1.31
N TYR A 165 -14.29 15.84 -0.54
CA TYR A 165 -14.01 15.80 0.90
C TYR A 165 -12.67 15.13 1.22
N LEU A 166 -11.78 15.03 0.24
CA LEU A 166 -10.50 14.35 0.37
C LEU A 166 -9.71 14.90 1.57
N ASN A 167 -9.42 14.03 2.53
CA ASN A 167 -8.42 14.28 3.55
C ASN A 167 -7.18 13.44 3.23
N PRO A 168 -6.13 14.04 2.63
CA PRO A 168 -4.98 13.30 2.09
C PRO A 168 -3.97 12.89 3.18
N ALA A 169 -4.43 12.43 4.34
CA ALA A 169 -3.53 11.90 5.35
C ALA A 169 -3.07 10.50 4.94
N GLU A 170 -1.86 10.39 4.39
CA GLU A 170 -1.20 9.10 4.21
C GLU A 170 -0.98 8.43 5.58
N PRO A 171 -1.03 7.10 5.66
CA PRO A 171 -0.72 6.40 6.89
C PRO A 171 0.73 6.66 7.30
N SER A 172 0.92 6.95 8.58
CA SER A 172 2.25 7.09 9.18
C SER A 172 3.17 5.91 8.83
N THR A 173 4.43 6.20 8.49
CA THR A 173 5.49 5.19 8.30
C THR A 173 6.06 4.69 9.62
N SER A 174 5.59 5.24 10.76
CA SER A 174 6.01 4.85 12.10
C SER A 174 5.91 3.33 12.32
N LEU A 175 6.86 2.80 13.09
CA LEU A 175 6.86 1.40 13.51
C LEU A 175 6.06 1.19 14.80
N ASP A 176 5.50 2.22 15.44
CA ASP A 176 4.92 2.11 16.79
C ASP A 176 3.88 1.00 16.91
N ALA A 177 2.97 0.85 15.94
CA ALA A 177 2.01 -0.25 15.92
C ALA A 177 2.68 -1.65 15.85
N MET A 178 3.78 -1.78 15.11
CA MET A 178 4.57 -3.02 15.03
C MET A 178 5.33 -3.28 16.34
N LEU A 179 5.93 -2.24 16.91
CA LEU A 179 6.65 -2.30 18.18
C LEU A 179 5.71 -2.64 19.34
N TRP A 180 4.48 -2.14 19.28
CA TRP A 180 3.41 -2.47 20.23
C TRP A 180 3.09 -3.96 20.17
N TRP A 181 2.93 -4.51 18.96
CA TRP A 181 2.69 -5.94 18.77
C TRP A 181 3.88 -6.77 19.31
N ILE A 182 5.12 -6.41 18.97
CA ILE A 182 6.34 -7.09 19.46
C ILE A 182 6.39 -7.08 21.00
N SER A 183 6.04 -5.95 21.63
CA SER A 183 6.03 -5.80 23.09
C SER A 183 5.04 -6.74 23.79
N ARG A 184 3.97 -7.15 23.11
CA ARG A 184 2.95 -8.08 23.63
C ARG A 184 3.28 -9.53 23.34
N HIS A 185 4.09 -9.81 22.32
CA HIS A 185 4.44 -11.15 21.86
C HIS A 185 5.87 -11.57 22.19
N LYS A 186 6.45 -11.03 23.26
CA LYS A 186 7.84 -11.29 23.68
C LYS A 186 8.17 -12.78 23.75
N ALA A 187 7.29 -13.59 24.34
CA ALA A 187 7.49 -15.05 24.45
C ALA A 187 7.66 -15.76 23.10
N THR A 188 7.11 -15.20 22.02
CA THR A 188 7.16 -15.75 20.67
C THR A 188 8.37 -15.25 19.88
N VAL A 189 8.80 -14.01 20.12
CA VAL A 189 9.76 -13.30 19.25
C VAL A 189 11.06 -12.91 19.94
N VAL A 190 11.24 -13.28 21.21
CA VAL A 190 12.42 -12.99 22.01
C VAL A 190 12.90 -14.29 22.65
N ASN A 191 14.22 -14.51 22.60
CA ASN A 191 14.84 -15.69 23.20
C ASN A 191 15.11 -15.50 24.70
N LYS A 192 15.55 -16.57 25.37
CA LYS A 192 15.89 -16.56 26.80
C LYS A 192 16.94 -15.52 27.20
N LYS A 193 17.78 -15.06 26.25
CA LYS A 193 18.82 -14.04 26.47
C LYS A 193 18.29 -12.61 26.24
N GLY A 194 16.99 -12.43 26.05
CA GLY A 194 16.37 -11.13 25.77
C GLY A 194 16.75 -10.53 24.42
N ARG A 195 17.17 -11.35 23.45
CA ARG A 195 17.42 -10.93 22.05
C ARG A 195 16.28 -11.38 21.15
N PHE A 196 15.99 -10.58 20.13
CA PHE A 196 14.99 -10.94 19.13
C PHE A 196 15.39 -12.21 18.37
N THR A 197 14.40 -13.02 18.00
CA THR A 197 14.59 -14.26 17.21
C THR A 197 14.60 -14.02 15.71
N PHE A 198 14.54 -12.76 15.28
CA PHE A 198 14.58 -12.32 13.89
C PHE A 198 15.76 -11.36 13.64
N ASP A 199 16.29 -11.33 12.42
CA ASP A 199 17.43 -10.47 12.03
C ASP A 199 16.99 -9.06 11.62
N PHE A 200 15.83 -8.93 10.98
CA PHE A 200 15.33 -7.69 10.39
C PHE A 200 13.86 -7.47 10.74
N VAL A 201 13.47 -6.22 10.93
CA VAL A 201 12.08 -5.85 11.19
C VAL A 201 11.67 -4.55 10.52
N GLY A 202 10.45 -4.50 10.00
CA GLY A 202 9.90 -3.28 9.39
C GLY A 202 8.50 -3.48 8.83
N TRP A 203 8.08 -2.58 7.93
CA TRP A 203 6.85 -2.77 7.16
C TRP A 203 7.13 -3.54 5.86
N ARG A 204 6.14 -4.34 5.40
CA ARG A 204 6.17 -5.01 4.08
C ARG A 204 6.48 -4.03 2.96
N GLY A 205 5.94 -2.81 3.04
CA GLY A 205 6.21 -1.74 2.07
C GLY A 205 7.68 -1.38 1.94
N THR A 206 8.44 -1.40 3.04
CA THR A 206 9.89 -1.14 3.10
C THR A 206 10.67 -2.26 2.42
N ILE A 207 10.35 -3.53 2.73
CA ILE A 207 10.98 -4.70 2.11
C ILE A 207 10.71 -4.73 0.60
N ARG A 208 9.46 -4.47 0.20
CA ARG A 208 9.07 -4.29 -1.21
C ARG A 208 9.85 -3.16 -1.87
N LYS A 209 10.05 -2.02 -1.20
CA LYS A 209 10.81 -0.85 -1.72
C LYS A 209 12.27 -1.24 -2.00
N ILE A 210 12.92 -1.98 -1.09
CA ILE A 210 14.27 -2.54 -1.28
C ILE A 210 14.29 -3.49 -2.48
N MET A 211 13.44 -4.52 -2.47
CA MET A 211 13.25 -5.48 -3.57
C MET A 211 13.05 -4.79 -4.92
N SER A 212 12.32 -3.67 -4.92
CA SER A 212 11.99 -2.93 -6.13
C SER A 212 13.16 -2.17 -6.76
N SER A 213 14.28 -2.04 -6.07
CA SER A 213 15.46 -1.29 -6.54
C SER A 213 16.01 -1.83 -7.87
N LEU A 214 15.84 -3.14 -8.13
CA LEU A 214 16.30 -3.79 -9.38
C LEU A 214 15.68 -3.22 -10.66
N PHE A 215 14.48 -2.64 -10.58
CA PHE A 215 13.76 -2.09 -11.73
C PHE A 215 13.24 -0.67 -11.48
N ASN A 216 13.52 -0.11 -10.31
CA ASN A 216 13.26 1.29 -10.04
C ASN A 216 14.25 2.15 -10.84
N GLN A 217 13.72 2.97 -11.74
CA GLN A 217 14.48 3.84 -12.62
C GLN A 217 14.26 5.32 -12.31
N GLU A 218 13.30 5.64 -11.45
CA GLU A 218 12.72 6.98 -11.35
C GLU A 218 12.86 7.58 -9.96
N THR A 219 12.64 6.78 -8.91
CA THR A 219 12.53 7.28 -7.54
C THR A 219 13.70 6.80 -6.70
N ASP A 220 14.38 7.71 -6.03
CA ASP A 220 15.30 7.34 -4.98
C ASP A 220 14.54 6.88 -3.73
N TRP A 221 15.26 6.35 -2.76
CA TRP A 221 14.70 6.11 -1.44
C TRP A 221 15.75 6.23 -0.36
N ARG A 222 15.28 6.56 0.85
CA ARG A 222 16.07 6.56 2.08
C ARG A 222 15.43 5.63 3.12
N ILE A 223 16.25 4.82 3.76
CA ILE A 223 15.83 3.93 4.85
C ILE A 223 16.80 4.13 6.01
N ALA A 224 16.26 4.55 7.16
CA ALA A 224 16.97 4.57 8.43
C ALA A 224 16.97 3.17 9.05
N VAL A 225 18.11 2.79 9.60
CA VAL A 225 18.33 1.48 10.23
C VAL A 225 18.95 1.66 11.60
N ILE A 226 18.30 1.08 12.61
CA ILE A 226 18.83 0.98 13.98
C ILE A 226 18.97 -0.50 14.31
N ARG A 227 20.16 -0.92 14.78
CA ARG A 227 20.38 -2.27 15.28
C ARG A 227 20.10 -2.31 16.78
N TYR A 228 19.05 -2.99 17.23
CA TYR A 228 18.67 -3.05 18.64
C TYR A 228 18.42 -4.51 19.06
N ARG A 229 19.08 -4.95 20.14
CA ARG A 229 19.02 -6.32 20.68
C ARG A 229 19.26 -7.40 19.62
N GLY A 230 20.15 -7.12 18.67
CA GLY A 230 20.54 -8.01 17.58
C GLY A 230 19.73 -7.93 16.29
N ALA A 231 18.57 -7.27 16.29
CA ALA A 231 17.75 -7.08 15.10
C ALA A 231 17.96 -5.70 14.48
N HIS A 232 17.81 -5.59 13.16
CA HIS A 232 17.88 -4.33 12.42
C HIS A 232 16.48 -3.84 12.10
N PHE A 233 16.10 -2.71 12.66
CA PHE A 233 14.81 -2.08 12.45
C PHE A 233 14.90 -1.15 11.24
N PHE A 234 13.97 -1.27 10.30
CA PHE A 234 13.91 -0.46 9.09
C PHE A 234 12.79 0.56 9.17
N HIS A 235 13.13 1.82 9.01
CA HIS A 235 12.18 2.92 8.92
C HIS A 235 12.38 3.70 7.62
N VAL A 236 11.32 3.87 6.84
CA VAL A 236 11.38 4.65 5.60
C VAL A 236 11.43 6.12 5.97
N VAL A 237 12.42 6.81 5.42
CA VAL A 237 12.52 8.26 5.50
C VAL A 237 12.20 8.81 4.11
N HIS A 238 11.27 9.75 4.04
CA HIS A 238 10.94 10.39 2.76
C HIS A 238 12.13 11.19 2.25
N THR A 239 12.46 11.04 0.96
CA THR A 239 13.45 11.91 0.32
C THR A 239 12.84 13.28 0.05
N GLU A 240 13.69 14.28 -0.16
CA GLU A 240 13.27 15.63 -0.49
C GLU A 240 12.48 15.64 -1.81
N THR A 241 12.86 14.76 -2.75
CA THR A 241 12.13 14.54 -4.00
C THR A 241 10.76 13.91 -3.76
N GLU A 242 10.64 12.88 -2.91
CA GLU A 242 9.35 12.29 -2.55
C GLU A 242 8.42 13.31 -1.91
N LEU A 243 8.94 14.11 -0.97
CA LEU A 243 8.20 15.19 -0.32
C LEU A 243 7.78 16.26 -1.34
N ALA A 244 8.69 16.73 -2.20
CA ALA A 244 8.36 17.74 -3.21
C ALA A 244 7.26 17.26 -4.18
N ILE A 245 7.28 15.98 -4.56
CA ILE A 245 6.22 15.36 -5.36
C ILE A 245 4.90 15.36 -4.57
N GLU A 246 4.92 14.95 -3.30
CA GLU A 246 3.74 14.89 -2.44
C GLU A 246 3.08 16.28 -2.25
N PHE A 247 3.87 17.30 -1.93
CA PHE A 247 3.38 18.69 -1.80
C PHE A 247 2.98 19.28 -3.14
N GLY A 248 3.66 18.91 -4.21
CA GLY A 248 3.41 19.33 -5.58
C GLY A 248 2.26 18.62 -6.28
N GLN A 249 1.59 17.65 -5.64
CA GLN A 249 0.51 16.89 -6.25
C GLN A 249 -0.60 17.80 -6.77
N THR A 250 -0.89 17.62 -8.05
CA THR A 250 -2.01 18.26 -8.74
C THR A 250 -3.36 17.78 -8.16
N PRO A 251 -4.45 18.56 -8.32
CA PRO A 251 -5.78 18.13 -7.89
C PRO A 251 -6.21 16.78 -8.47
N ILE A 252 -5.78 16.46 -9.70
CA ILE A 252 -6.10 15.17 -10.33
C ILE A 252 -5.31 14.02 -9.70
N GLU A 253 -4.03 14.20 -9.35
CA GLU A 253 -3.24 13.16 -8.67
C GLU A 253 -3.80 12.84 -7.28
N LYS A 254 -4.18 13.88 -6.52
CA LYS A 254 -4.87 13.72 -5.23
C LYS A 254 -6.18 12.93 -5.38
N ARG A 255 -6.93 13.23 -6.45
CA ARG A 255 -8.15 12.49 -6.80
C ARG A 255 -7.85 11.04 -7.19
N MET A 256 -6.76 10.77 -7.89
CA MET A 256 -6.35 9.40 -8.23
C MET A 256 -5.97 8.57 -6.98
N CYS A 257 -5.37 9.18 -5.96
CA CYS A 257 -5.14 8.51 -4.67
C CYS A 257 -6.48 8.16 -4.00
N TYR A 258 -7.42 9.09 -3.98
CA TYR A 258 -8.77 8.86 -3.45
C TYR A 258 -9.50 7.71 -4.15
N TRP A 259 -9.41 7.66 -5.48
CA TRP A 259 -10.07 6.65 -6.30
C TRP A 259 -9.71 5.22 -5.91
N GLY A 260 -8.49 4.97 -5.44
CA GLY A 260 -8.10 3.67 -4.90
C GLY A 260 -8.96 3.27 -3.69
N HIS A 261 -9.06 4.15 -2.69
CA HIS A 261 -9.86 3.91 -1.50
C HIS A 261 -11.35 3.80 -1.80
N LYS A 262 -11.88 4.67 -2.67
CA LYS A 262 -13.28 4.60 -3.06
C LYS A 262 -13.60 3.31 -3.79
N PHE A 263 -12.66 2.79 -4.60
CA PHE A 263 -12.81 1.50 -5.25
C PHE A 263 -12.85 0.34 -4.24
N GLU A 264 -12.00 0.36 -3.20
CA GLU A 264 -12.10 -0.61 -2.10
C GLU A 264 -13.48 -0.57 -1.43
N ASP A 265 -14.03 0.62 -1.21
CA ASP A 265 -15.34 0.78 -0.57
C ASP A 265 -16.48 0.16 -1.41
N TYR A 266 -16.47 0.37 -2.74
CA TYR A 266 -17.42 -0.28 -3.65
C TYR A 266 -17.33 -1.81 -3.64
N LEU A 267 -16.15 -2.36 -3.41
CA LEU A 267 -15.91 -3.79 -3.38
C LEU A 267 -16.26 -4.45 -2.04
N CYS A 268 -16.32 -3.66 -0.96
CA CYS A 268 -16.43 -4.16 0.41
C CYS A 268 -17.68 -3.70 1.16
N SER A 269 -18.54 -2.88 0.53
CA SER A 269 -19.77 -2.39 1.15
C SER A 269 -20.91 -2.31 0.13
N GLU A 270 -22.08 -2.84 0.48
CA GLU A 270 -23.30 -2.65 -0.34
C GLU A 270 -23.76 -1.18 -0.34
N THR A 271 -23.43 -0.44 0.72
CA THR A 271 -23.68 1.00 0.85
C THR A 271 -22.36 1.72 1.12
N PRO A 272 -21.54 1.98 0.08
CA PRO A 272 -20.27 2.68 0.23
C PRO A 272 -20.47 4.05 0.88
N PRO A 273 -19.59 4.47 1.81
CA PRO A 273 -19.72 5.76 2.44
C PRO A 273 -19.65 6.89 1.40
N LEU A 274 -20.51 7.89 1.57
CA LEU A 274 -20.51 9.09 0.72
C LEU A 274 -19.27 9.95 0.96
N PHE A 275 -18.76 9.95 2.19
CA PHE A 275 -17.61 10.74 2.63
C PHE A 275 -16.39 9.86 2.90
N PRO A 276 -15.17 10.32 2.59
CA PRO A 276 -13.96 9.59 2.94
C PRO A 276 -13.86 9.41 4.46
N SER A 277 -13.71 8.18 4.92
CA SER A 277 -13.37 7.90 6.31
C SER A 277 -11.84 7.87 6.50
N PRO A 278 -11.32 8.25 7.69
CA PRO A 278 -9.91 8.04 8.01
C PRO A 278 -9.50 6.59 7.78
N LYS A 279 -8.32 6.37 7.21
CA LYS A 279 -7.85 5.04 6.86
C LYS A 279 -7.63 4.21 8.12
N LYS A 280 -8.41 3.14 8.25
CA LYS A 280 -8.30 2.11 9.28
C LYS A 280 -7.68 0.87 8.66
N LEU A 281 -6.75 0.24 9.36
CA LEU A 281 -5.87 -0.78 8.79
C LEU A 281 -6.01 -2.08 9.55
N PHE A 282 -6.14 -3.19 8.82
CA PHE A 282 -5.84 -4.52 9.34
C PHE A 282 -4.50 -4.97 8.77
N SER A 283 -3.63 -5.54 9.62
CA SER A 283 -2.32 -6.01 9.22
C SER A 283 -2.06 -7.42 9.77
N LEU A 284 -1.53 -8.28 8.90
CA LEU A 284 -0.87 -9.51 9.34
C LEU A 284 0.55 -9.19 9.83
N VAL A 285 1.01 -9.96 10.80
CA VAL A 285 2.42 -10.00 11.21
C VAL A 285 3.04 -11.26 10.63
N ASN A 286 3.90 -11.06 9.63
CA ASN A 286 4.56 -12.13 8.92
C ASN A 286 5.98 -12.33 9.45
N LEU A 287 6.36 -13.59 9.61
CA LEU A 287 7.74 -14.03 9.82
C LEU A 287 8.20 -14.80 8.60
N ALA A 288 9.21 -14.27 7.91
CA ALA A 288 9.80 -14.90 6.74
C ALA A 288 11.23 -15.37 7.00
N THR A 289 11.58 -16.54 6.47
CA THR A 289 12.96 -17.00 6.33
C THR A 289 13.40 -16.80 4.89
N LEU A 290 14.41 -15.96 4.66
CA LEU A 290 15.01 -15.65 3.36
C LEU A 290 16.47 -16.13 3.37
N GLY A 291 16.73 -17.32 2.82
CA GLY A 291 18.04 -17.94 2.91
C GLY A 291 18.49 -18.07 4.38
N VAL A 292 19.53 -17.33 4.74
CA VAL A 292 20.09 -17.29 6.11
C VAL A 292 19.53 -16.16 6.99
N HIS A 293 18.60 -15.37 6.45
CA HIS A 293 18.03 -14.21 7.13
C HIS A 293 16.61 -14.49 7.59
N THR A 294 16.22 -13.84 8.69
CA THR A 294 14.86 -13.86 9.22
C THR A 294 14.29 -12.44 9.26
N LEU A 295 13.10 -12.27 8.69
CA LEU A 295 12.43 -10.98 8.55
C LEU A 295 11.08 -11.02 9.26
N LEU A 296 10.85 -10.11 10.20
CA LEU A 296 9.56 -9.85 10.81
C LEU A 296 8.94 -8.60 10.18
N TYR A 297 7.73 -8.65 9.66
CA TYR A 297 7.12 -7.45 9.11
C TYR A 297 5.60 -7.44 9.14
N GLY A 298 5.05 -6.22 9.17
CA GLY A 298 3.62 -5.98 9.03
C GLY A 298 3.20 -5.87 7.58
N SER A 299 2.17 -6.62 7.20
CA SER A 299 1.51 -6.53 5.91
C SER A 299 0.08 -6.05 6.06
N GLU A 300 -0.20 -4.85 5.57
CA GLU A 300 -1.56 -4.36 5.39
C GLU A 300 -2.32 -5.23 4.39
N ILE A 301 -3.56 -5.55 4.74
CA ILE A 301 -4.49 -6.35 3.93
C ILE A 301 -5.67 -5.46 3.53
N ASP A 302 -5.97 -5.42 2.24
CA ASP A 302 -7.08 -4.62 1.72
C ASP A 302 -8.43 -5.25 2.07
N ALA A 303 -8.58 -6.56 1.80
CA ALA A 303 -9.79 -7.31 2.09
C ALA A 303 -9.56 -8.82 2.22
N CYS A 304 -10.59 -9.52 2.71
CA CYS A 304 -10.75 -10.97 2.63
C CYS A 304 -11.86 -11.36 1.66
N THR A 305 -11.84 -12.61 1.19
CA THR A 305 -12.89 -13.17 0.32
C THR A 305 -14.22 -13.29 1.05
N LYS A 306 -15.30 -13.24 0.26
CA LYS A 306 -16.68 -13.29 0.76
C LYS A 306 -16.91 -14.47 1.70
N ASP A 307 -16.48 -15.66 1.29
CA ASP A 307 -16.71 -16.92 2.00
C ASP A 307 -15.64 -17.24 3.06
N SER A 308 -14.76 -16.28 3.38
CA SER A 308 -13.75 -16.51 4.40
C SER A 308 -14.40 -16.68 5.78
N ILE A 309 -14.15 -17.84 6.41
CA ILE A 309 -14.61 -18.16 7.77
C ILE A 309 -13.74 -17.38 8.76
N ILE A 310 -13.91 -16.07 8.79
CA ILE A 310 -13.32 -15.18 9.79
C ILE A 310 -14.39 -14.74 10.81
N ASP A 311 -15.66 -15.00 10.50
CA ASP A 311 -16.79 -14.74 11.38
C ASP A 311 -17.07 -16.00 12.20
N ASP A 312 -16.48 -16.08 13.39
CA ASP A 312 -17.06 -16.80 14.52
C ASP A 312 -16.68 -16.00 15.78
N GLU A 313 -17.43 -14.93 16.02
CA GLU A 313 -17.65 -14.36 17.36
C GLU A 313 -18.55 -15.31 18.19
N SER A 314 -18.29 -16.62 18.18
CA SER A 314 -18.82 -17.46 19.25
C SER A 314 -17.98 -17.17 20.49
N ASP A 315 -18.61 -16.51 21.47
CA ASP A 315 -18.09 -16.13 22.79
C ASP A 315 -17.35 -17.26 23.55
N ASP A 316 -17.43 -18.51 23.10
CA ASP A 316 -16.85 -19.70 23.72
C ASP A 316 -15.40 -20.03 23.31
N LEU A 317 -14.74 -19.21 22.48
CA LEU A 317 -13.40 -19.53 21.94
C LEU A 317 -12.22 -18.91 22.70
N GLN A 318 -12.43 -18.24 23.82
CA GLN A 318 -11.35 -17.68 24.64
C GLN A 318 -10.47 -18.77 25.30
N THR A 319 -10.96 -20.02 25.37
CA THR A 319 -10.26 -21.18 25.93
C THR A 319 -9.44 -22.01 24.93
N THR A 320 -9.47 -21.68 23.62
CA THR A 320 -8.72 -22.45 22.60
C THR A 320 -7.80 -21.59 21.73
N LEU A 321 -7.22 -20.53 22.30
CA LEU A 321 -6.13 -19.76 21.69
C LEU A 321 -4.76 -20.26 22.17
N ASN A 322 -4.52 -21.56 22.04
CA ASN A 322 -3.15 -22.05 21.95
C ASN A 322 -2.63 -21.67 20.55
N SER A 323 -1.51 -20.93 20.51
CA SER A 323 -0.86 -20.30 19.35
C SER A 323 -0.59 -21.19 18.12
N THR A 324 -0.91 -22.48 18.19
CA THR A 324 -0.79 -23.46 17.10
C THR A 324 -1.95 -23.42 16.10
N ASN A 325 -3.14 -22.89 16.45
CA ASN A 325 -4.34 -22.95 15.60
C ASN A 325 -4.66 -21.69 14.76
N ILE A 326 -3.95 -20.57 14.97
CA ILE A 326 -4.11 -19.35 14.16
C ILE A 326 -3.68 -19.61 12.69
N ASN A 327 -2.65 -20.43 12.50
CA ASN A 327 -2.12 -20.77 11.17
C ASN A 327 -3.10 -21.60 10.32
N SER A 328 -3.95 -22.43 10.94
CA SER A 328 -4.90 -23.29 10.20
C SER A 328 -6.14 -22.52 9.74
N LYS A 329 -6.58 -21.49 10.50
CA LYS A 329 -7.73 -20.64 10.15
C LYS A 329 -7.38 -19.52 9.16
N LEU A 330 -6.23 -18.85 9.30
CA LEU A 330 -5.85 -17.72 8.43
C LEU A 330 -5.29 -18.13 7.06
N ARG A 331 -4.66 -19.31 6.94
CA ARG A 331 -4.07 -19.80 5.67
C ARG A 331 -4.96 -20.75 4.88
N LYS A 332 -6.29 -20.62 4.94
CA LYS A 332 -7.07 -21.13 3.81
C LYS A 332 -6.58 -20.37 2.56
N LYS A 333 -6.14 -21.12 1.56
CA LYS A 333 -5.69 -20.56 0.28
C LYS A 333 -6.78 -19.61 -0.24
N ARG A 334 -6.41 -18.41 -0.72
CA ARG A 334 -7.33 -17.35 -1.18
C ARG A 334 -8.18 -16.68 -0.10
N THR A 335 -7.77 -16.68 1.17
CA THR A 335 -8.51 -15.92 2.21
C THR A 335 -8.39 -14.41 1.98
N PHE A 336 -7.20 -13.93 1.64
CA PHE A 336 -6.91 -12.50 1.49
C PHE A 336 -6.72 -12.13 0.01
N VAL A 337 -7.09 -10.89 -0.31
CA VAL A 337 -7.02 -10.34 -1.66
C VAL A 337 -6.40 -8.96 -1.62
N GLU A 338 -5.57 -8.66 -2.62
CA GLU A 338 -5.06 -7.32 -2.87
C GLU A 338 -5.97 -6.63 -3.90
N ILE A 339 -6.32 -5.36 -3.69
CA ILE A 339 -7.19 -4.60 -4.58
C ILE A 339 -6.34 -3.57 -5.33
N LYS A 340 -6.47 -3.52 -6.66
CA LYS A 340 -5.77 -2.53 -7.48
C LYS A 340 -6.68 -1.89 -8.50
N LEU A 341 -6.55 -0.58 -8.63
CA LEU A 341 -7.22 0.20 -9.66
C LEU A 341 -6.22 0.54 -10.79
N VAL A 342 -6.62 0.34 -12.05
CA VAL A 342 -5.78 0.59 -13.22
C VAL A 342 -6.50 1.40 -14.26
N TYR A 343 -5.76 2.31 -14.89
CA TYR A 343 -6.19 2.96 -16.12
C TYR A 343 -5.96 2.01 -17.30
N ALA A 344 -7.06 1.44 -17.78
CA ALA A 344 -7.20 0.57 -18.95
C ALA A 344 -8.69 0.19 -19.04
N GLU A 345 -9.19 -0.17 -20.21
CA GLU A 345 -10.56 -0.70 -20.36
C GLU A 345 -10.64 -2.18 -19.99
N ASN A 346 -9.55 -2.94 -20.20
CA ASN A 346 -9.51 -4.38 -19.94
C ASN A 346 -8.06 -4.93 -19.85
N MET A 347 -7.95 -6.24 -19.64
CA MET A 347 -6.67 -6.95 -19.54
C MET A 347 -5.79 -6.89 -20.80
N LEU A 348 -6.38 -6.73 -21.99
CA LEU A 348 -5.63 -6.69 -23.26
C LEU A 348 -4.89 -5.35 -23.39
N GLU A 349 -5.56 -4.25 -23.06
CA GLU A 349 -5.00 -2.89 -23.15
C GLU A 349 -3.91 -2.62 -22.09
N LEU A 350 -3.95 -3.33 -20.97
CA LEU A 350 -2.99 -3.17 -19.86
C LEU A 350 -1.51 -3.45 -20.27
N HIS A 351 -1.26 -4.07 -21.42
CA HIS A 351 0.04 -4.66 -21.81
C HIS A 351 1.21 -3.68 -22.11
N THR A 352 0.99 -2.39 -22.34
CA THR A 352 2.07 -1.46 -22.74
C THR A 352 2.75 -0.71 -21.57
N SER A 353 2.14 -0.68 -20.38
CA SER A 353 2.67 0.04 -19.19
C SER A 353 3.00 -0.86 -17.97
N THR A 354 3.05 -2.18 -18.17
CA THR A 354 2.76 -3.14 -17.10
C THR A 354 3.93 -3.78 -16.38
N ALA A 355 5.10 -3.91 -16.99
CA ALA A 355 6.22 -4.66 -16.40
C ALA A 355 6.59 -4.14 -15.00
N ARG A 356 6.66 -2.81 -14.84
CA ARG A 356 6.96 -2.15 -13.56
C ARG A 356 5.82 -2.30 -12.54
N LYS A 357 4.56 -2.22 -12.98
CA LYS A 357 3.38 -2.42 -12.11
C LYS A 357 3.34 -3.86 -11.60
N TYR A 358 3.53 -4.84 -12.49
CA TYR A 358 3.63 -6.25 -12.16
C TYR A 358 4.74 -6.55 -11.16
N ALA A 359 5.90 -5.92 -11.29
CA ALA A 359 7.01 -6.07 -10.35
C ALA A 359 6.61 -5.59 -8.92
N LYS A 360 5.94 -4.44 -8.82
CA LYS A 360 5.42 -3.91 -7.54
C LYS A 360 4.32 -4.80 -6.97
N TRP A 361 3.36 -5.20 -7.79
CA TRP A 361 2.22 -6.03 -7.37
C TRP A 361 2.65 -7.42 -6.93
N TRP A 362 3.52 -8.08 -7.70
CA TRP A 362 4.05 -9.39 -7.35
C TRP A 362 4.81 -9.34 -6.03
N SER A 363 5.75 -8.40 -5.87
CA SER A 363 6.52 -8.31 -4.63
C SER A 363 5.65 -7.97 -3.42
N GLN A 364 4.64 -7.12 -3.60
CA GLN A 364 3.66 -6.79 -2.57
C GLN A 364 2.92 -8.06 -2.10
N CYS A 365 2.29 -8.79 -3.02
CA CYS A 365 1.47 -9.96 -2.67
C CYS A 365 2.30 -11.15 -2.22
N PHE A 366 3.45 -11.40 -2.87
CA PHE A 366 4.38 -12.48 -2.53
C PHE A 366 4.87 -12.39 -1.09
N LEU A 367 5.29 -11.20 -0.64
CA LEU A 367 5.72 -10.98 0.74
C LEU A 367 4.60 -11.23 1.76
N THR A 368 3.34 -11.09 1.36
CA THR A 368 2.19 -11.25 2.26
C THR A 368 1.54 -12.64 2.15
N GLY A 369 1.91 -13.43 1.14
CA GLY A 369 1.27 -14.72 0.86
C GLY A 369 -0.11 -14.60 0.21
N ILE A 370 -0.45 -13.44 -0.33
CA ILE A 370 -1.67 -13.24 -1.14
C ILE A 370 -1.44 -13.85 -2.52
N ASP A 371 -2.39 -14.61 -3.04
CA ASP A 371 -2.28 -15.34 -4.31
C ASP A 371 -3.12 -14.72 -5.45
N GLN A 372 -3.89 -13.66 -5.17
CA GLN A 372 -4.76 -13.01 -6.14
C GLN A 372 -4.90 -11.50 -5.91
N ILE A 373 -4.98 -10.77 -7.02
CA ILE A 373 -5.28 -9.34 -7.07
C ILE A 373 -6.63 -9.15 -7.75
N LEU A 374 -7.53 -8.37 -7.17
CA LEU A 374 -8.73 -7.91 -7.85
C LEU A 374 -8.44 -6.57 -8.54
N LEU A 375 -8.38 -6.58 -9.87
CA LEU A 375 -8.17 -5.39 -10.68
C LEU A 375 -9.50 -4.70 -10.98
N GLY A 376 -9.56 -3.38 -10.84
CA GLY A 376 -10.60 -2.52 -11.41
C GLY A 376 -10.07 -1.73 -12.59
N PHE A 377 -10.80 -1.75 -13.70
CA PHE A 377 -10.49 -1.01 -14.92
C PHE A 377 -11.26 0.30 -14.96
N ARG A 378 -10.55 1.42 -14.77
CA ARG A 378 -11.14 2.75 -14.86
C ARG A 378 -10.82 3.43 -16.19
N ASN A 379 -11.76 4.25 -16.64
CA ASN A 379 -11.52 5.24 -17.69
C ASN A 379 -11.01 6.57 -17.11
N ASP A 380 -10.86 7.59 -17.98
CA ASP A 380 -10.42 8.93 -17.62
C ASP A 380 -11.41 9.69 -16.74
N TYR A 381 -12.69 9.35 -16.84
CA TYR A 381 -13.76 9.96 -16.05
C TYR A 381 -13.84 9.40 -14.62
N GLY A 382 -13.00 8.43 -14.27
CA GLY A 382 -13.04 7.78 -12.95
C GLY A 382 -14.18 6.78 -12.82
N ILE A 383 -14.64 6.19 -13.93
CA ILE A 383 -15.71 5.20 -13.94
C ILE A 383 -15.10 3.80 -14.12
N VAL A 384 -15.46 2.86 -13.25
CA VAL A 384 -15.09 1.44 -13.36
C VAL A 384 -16.29 0.63 -13.83
N ARG A 385 -16.11 -0.06 -14.97
CA ARG A 385 -17.12 -0.94 -15.58
C ARG A 385 -16.76 -2.41 -15.58
N GLN A 386 -15.50 -2.72 -15.27
CA GLN A 386 -15.02 -4.09 -15.26
C GLN A 386 -14.07 -4.32 -14.09
N ILE A 387 -14.26 -5.44 -13.42
CA ILE A 387 -13.30 -6.00 -12.47
C ILE A 387 -12.76 -7.34 -12.97
N HIS A 388 -11.52 -7.65 -12.62
CA HIS A 388 -10.86 -8.87 -13.07
C HIS A 388 -9.90 -9.45 -12.03
N PRO A 389 -10.04 -10.74 -11.69
CA PRO A 389 -9.09 -11.42 -10.83
C PRO A 389 -7.80 -11.78 -11.59
N LEU A 390 -6.66 -11.37 -11.05
CA LEU A 390 -5.33 -11.71 -11.55
C LEU A 390 -4.59 -12.57 -10.53
N LEU A 391 -4.23 -13.80 -10.90
CA LEU A 391 -3.46 -14.68 -10.03
C LEU A 391 -1.98 -14.28 -10.01
N ILE A 392 -1.37 -14.27 -8.82
CA ILE A 392 0.04 -13.88 -8.65
C ILE A 392 0.98 -14.79 -9.43
N LYS A 393 0.65 -16.10 -9.52
CA LYS A 393 1.44 -17.07 -10.28
C LYS A 393 1.56 -16.72 -11.77
N ASP A 394 0.62 -15.96 -12.32
CA ASP A 394 0.60 -15.59 -13.74
C ASP A 394 1.37 -14.28 -14.01
N ILE A 395 1.71 -13.51 -12.96
CA ILE A 395 2.30 -12.17 -13.11
C ILE A 395 3.70 -12.22 -13.72
N GLU A 396 4.56 -13.14 -13.25
CA GLU A 396 5.94 -13.25 -13.73
C GLU A 396 5.97 -13.59 -15.23
N THR A 397 5.16 -14.56 -15.66
CA THR A 397 5.01 -14.96 -17.08
C THR A 397 4.49 -13.82 -17.95
N ARG A 398 3.62 -12.96 -17.42
CA ARG A 398 3.11 -11.77 -18.11
C ARG A 398 4.17 -10.66 -18.21
N ALA A 399 4.99 -10.49 -17.17
CA ALA A 399 5.96 -9.40 -17.10
C ALA A 399 7.20 -9.61 -17.98
N ARG A 400 7.71 -10.85 -18.10
CA ARG A 400 8.86 -11.27 -18.94
C ARG A 400 10.18 -10.49 -18.76
N THR A 401 10.26 -9.60 -17.78
CA THR A 401 11.32 -8.58 -17.65
C THR A 401 12.03 -8.62 -16.29
N TRP A 402 11.65 -9.57 -15.44
CA TRP A 402 12.24 -9.86 -14.14
C TRP A 402 11.87 -11.30 -13.76
N SER A 403 12.49 -11.81 -12.71
CA SER A 403 12.14 -13.11 -12.14
C SER A 403 12.01 -13.05 -10.63
N SER A 404 11.13 -13.87 -10.06
CA SER A 404 10.98 -13.99 -8.60
C SER A 404 12.31 -14.28 -7.89
N SER A 405 13.16 -15.13 -8.48
CA SER A 405 14.49 -15.44 -7.94
C SER A 405 15.39 -14.21 -7.86
N SER A 406 15.33 -13.30 -8.85
CA SER A 406 16.17 -12.10 -8.88
C SER A 406 15.87 -11.16 -7.71
N PHE A 407 14.59 -11.02 -7.37
CA PHE A 407 14.12 -10.25 -6.23
C PHE A 407 14.64 -10.79 -4.89
N LEU A 408 14.50 -12.11 -4.68
CA LEU A 408 14.92 -12.76 -3.44
C LEU A 408 16.45 -12.71 -3.26
N ALA A 409 17.18 -12.94 -4.35
CA ALA A 409 18.63 -12.83 -4.34
C ALA A 409 19.12 -11.43 -4.00
N PHE A 410 18.53 -10.39 -4.59
CA PHE A 410 18.89 -9.02 -4.26
C PHE A 410 18.53 -8.64 -2.82
N LEU A 411 17.33 -9.02 -2.34
CA LEU A 411 16.93 -8.76 -0.97
C LEU A 411 17.89 -9.45 0.03
N SER A 412 18.30 -10.69 -0.23
CA SER A 412 19.28 -11.40 0.60
C SER A 412 20.64 -10.72 0.58
N GLU A 413 21.08 -10.23 -0.59
CA GLU A 413 22.35 -9.50 -0.72
C GLU A 413 22.32 -8.16 0.04
N PHE A 414 21.19 -7.45 -0.01
CA PHE A 414 20.97 -6.25 0.80
C PHE A 414 20.98 -6.53 2.30
N CYS A 415 20.30 -7.58 2.76
CA CYS A 415 20.33 -8.02 4.15
C CYS A 415 21.75 -8.34 4.62
N ALA A 416 22.52 -9.07 3.82
CA ALA A 416 23.93 -9.36 4.11
C ALA A 416 24.78 -8.07 4.17
N PHE A 417 24.53 -7.11 3.28
CA PHE A 417 25.19 -5.81 3.28
C PHE A 417 24.91 -5.01 4.57
N VAL A 418 23.65 -4.90 4.99
CA VAL A 418 23.27 -4.22 6.24
C VAL A 418 23.95 -4.86 7.44
N ARG A 419 23.93 -6.21 7.53
CA ARG A 419 24.57 -6.95 8.64
C ARG A 419 26.07 -6.75 8.70
N LYS A 420 26.74 -6.62 7.55
CA LYS A 420 28.18 -6.35 7.49
C LYS A 420 28.50 -4.91 7.91
N THR A 421 27.61 -3.98 7.57
CA THR A 421 27.77 -2.55 7.88
C THR A 421 27.51 -2.24 9.34
N ILE A 422 26.43 -2.76 9.93
CA ILE A 422 25.99 -2.42 11.29
C ILE A 422 26.31 -3.58 12.24
N THR A 423 27.42 -3.47 12.96
CA THR A 423 27.92 -4.56 13.83
C THR A 423 27.58 -4.37 15.30
N LYS A 424 27.45 -3.12 15.75
CA LYS A 424 27.18 -2.77 17.15
C LYS A 424 25.70 -2.54 17.41
N ASP A 425 25.24 -2.95 18.59
CA ASP A 425 23.88 -2.66 19.03
C ASP A 425 23.75 -1.17 19.43
N TYR A 426 22.53 -0.64 19.36
CA TYR A 426 22.20 0.79 19.41
C TYR A 426 22.80 1.52 20.62
N PHE A 427 22.67 0.94 21.81
CA PHE A 427 23.20 1.53 23.03
C PHE A 427 24.73 1.37 23.16
N ASP A 428 25.32 0.37 22.51
CA ASP A 428 26.77 0.16 22.45
C ASP A 428 27.44 1.06 21.41
N ASP A 429 26.65 1.62 20.49
CA ASP A 429 27.10 2.49 19.40
C ASP A 429 26.67 3.95 19.58
N ASP A 430 26.56 4.40 20.84
CA ASP A 430 26.20 5.78 21.19
C ASP A 430 24.94 6.27 20.47
N GLN A 431 23.92 5.41 20.45
CA GLN A 431 22.60 5.66 19.85
C GLN A 431 22.66 6.05 18.37
N THR A 432 23.59 5.44 17.62
CA THR A 432 23.77 5.73 16.19
C THR A 432 22.69 5.07 15.33
N ALA A 433 22.13 5.86 14.40
CA ALA A 433 21.30 5.39 13.30
C ALA A 433 22.11 5.36 11.99
N TYR A 434 21.74 4.47 11.08
CA TYR A 434 22.39 4.30 9.78
C TYR A 434 21.41 4.58 8.66
N LEU A 435 21.72 5.55 7.80
CA LEU A 435 20.89 5.92 6.66
C LEU A 435 21.40 5.24 5.41
N PHE A 436 20.57 4.40 4.79
CA PHE A 436 20.82 3.80 3.48
C PHE A 436 20.08 4.59 2.42
N TYR A 437 20.78 4.91 1.33
CA TYR A 437 20.25 5.68 0.22
C TYR A 437 20.48 4.95 -1.10
N PHE A 438 19.40 4.74 -1.85
CA PHE A 438 19.46 4.21 -3.21
C PHE A 438 19.29 5.32 -4.23
N SER A 439 20.24 5.39 -5.18
CA SER A 439 20.12 6.26 -6.35
C SER A 439 19.82 5.44 -7.61
N PRO A 440 18.68 5.68 -8.29
CA PRO A 440 18.41 5.07 -9.59
C PRO A 440 19.41 5.48 -10.68
N LYS A 441 19.99 6.69 -10.58
CA LYS A 441 20.99 7.21 -11.51
C LYS A 441 22.32 6.48 -11.36
N GLU A 442 22.77 6.28 -10.13
CA GLU A 442 24.05 5.59 -9.87
C GLU A 442 23.93 4.06 -9.84
N LYS A 443 22.71 3.53 -9.69
CA LYS A 443 22.42 2.10 -9.47
C LYS A 443 23.23 1.54 -8.30
N LYS A 444 23.30 2.31 -7.22
CA LYS A 444 24.03 1.95 -6.00
C LYS A 444 23.23 2.31 -4.76
N ILE A 445 23.47 1.53 -3.71
CA ILE A 445 23.04 1.82 -2.35
C ILE A 445 24.27 2.28 -1.57
N LYS A 446 24.24 3.52 -1.12
CA LYS A 446 25.23 4.15 -0.24
C LYS A 446 24.69 4.17 1.19
N TRP A 447 25.55 4.39 2.17
CA TRP A 447 25.12 4.55 3.56
C TRP A 447 25.99 5.56 4.31
N MET A 448 25.43 6.14 5.38
CA MET A 448 26.14 6.94 6.37
C MET A 448 25.59 6.67 7.77
N SER A 449 26.38 6.93 8.80
CA SER A 449 25.94 6.94 10.21
C SER A 449 25.58 8.36 10.64
N THR A 450 24.58 8.51 11.49
CA THR A 450 24.14 9.78 12.07
C THR A 450 23.61 9.58 13.49
N LYS A 451 23.67 10.64 14.29
CA LYS A 451 23.10 10.72 15.65
C LYS A 451 21.97 11.74 15.73
N GLU A 452 21.55 12.31 14.60
CA GLU A 452 20.46 13.28 14.58
C GLU A 452 19.16 12.65 15.10
N SER A 453 18.46 13.40 15.96
CA SER A 453 17.25 12.94 16.66
C SER A 453 16.11 12.56 15.71
N THR A 454 16.04 13.20 14.53
CA THR A 454 15.03 12.89 13.49
C THR A 454 15.10 11.44 12.99
N TYR A 455 16.26 10.80 13.08
CA TYR A 455 16.44 9.39 12.67
C TYR A 455 16.35 8.40 13.82
N GLN A 456 16.05 8.87 15.03
CA GLN A 456 15.87 8.06 16.23
C GLN A 456 14.40 7.64 16.34
N PHE A 457 14.00 6.66 15.54
CA PHE A 457 12.61 6.25 15.39
C PHE A 457 12.18 5.13 16.36
N LEU A 458 13.08 4.61 17.21
CA LEU A 458 12.70 3.67 18.27
C LEU A 458 12.30 4.46 19.53
N PRO A 459 11.02 4.41 19.95
CA PRO A 459 10.54 5.21 21.06
C PRO A 459 11.02 4.68 22.40
N GLN A 460 11.15 5.58 23.38
CA GLN A 460 11.63 5.25 24.72
C GLN A 460 10.79 4.18 25.40
N TRP A 461 9.47 4.20 25.23
CA TRP A 461 8.56 3.19 25.81
C TRP A 461 8.83 1.77 25.29
N PHE A 462 9.51 1.61 24.16
CA PHE A 462 9.91 0.32 23.61
C PHE A 462 11.31 -0.04 24.09
N THR A 463 12.27 0.89 23.99
CA THR A 463 13.68 0.62 24.29
C THR A 463 13.98 0.47 25.78
N SER A 464 13.14 1.04 26.65
CA SER A 464 13.22 0.90 28.11
C SER A 464 12.56 -0.36 28.66
N GLN A 465 11.86 -1.14 27.83
CA GLN A 465 11.21 -2.36 28.30
C GLN A 465 12.21 -3.45 28.67
N ASP A 466 11.84 -4.21 29.70
CA ASP A 466 12.49 -5.47 29.96
C ASP A 466 12.02 -6.53 28.95
N PHE A 467 12.98 -7.08 28.22
CA PHE A 467 12.81 -8.18 27.27
C PHE A 467 13.41 -9.48 27.79
N SER A 468 13.90 -9.51 29.04
CA SER A 468 14.24 -10.75 29.71
C SER A 468 12.96 -11.59 29.87
N THR A 469 13.08 -12.90 29.67
CA THR A 469 11.98 -13.83 29.97
C THR A 469 12.31 -14.42 31.34
N SER A 470 11.46 -14.16 32.35
CA SER A 470 11.59 -14.78 33.67
C SER A 470 11.57 -16.30 33.50
N GLU A 471 12.58 -16.99 34.02
CA GLU A 471 12.62 -18.45 34.07
C GLU A 471 11.34 -18.96 34.76
N SER A 472 10.54 -19.75 34.04
CA SER A 472 9.49 -20.59 34.60
C SER A 472 9.93 -22.03 34.54
#